data_AF-N8Y864-F1
#
_entry.id   AF-N8Y864-F1
#
_cell.length_a   1.000
_cell.length_b   1.000
_cell.length_c   1.000
_cell.angle_alpha   90.00
_cell.angle_beta   90.00
_cell.angle_gamma   90.00
#
_symmetry.space_group_name_H-M   'P 1'
#
loop_
_entity.id
_entity.type
_entity.pdbx_description
1 polymer ?
#
loop_
_entity_poly.entity_id
_entity_poly.type
_entity_poly.pdbx_seq_one_letter_code
_entity_poly.pdbx_strand_id
1 'polypeptide(L)'
;MEDLEQTTDNTEQTTTPAETEQSEQSQGGDGSEVELTEEQQAEAAQKAEEEKAAQRQSAIDRRIAKLTWEKNDAIRKAQELEQKYASQAQSASKEPQLHEYDSIEDYANAISKFQADKARQEYASQHEQQRNDQLHQAQAYKLEVAEAEFSKAHPDYQRVVGSLVHISGGELPEQLSRAVLELGDAAPAVLYELGKDPVDIVELLDMTPTQQLMKLGEIRATLKNSPKTPKIPNAPAPVTPPKGGANSKKDPYKGSDEEFLRSRGIK
;
A
#
# COMPACT_ATOMS: atom_id res chain seq x y z
N MET A 1 -33.98 41.06 9.34
CA MET A 1 -34.20 42.51 9.38
C MET A 1 -33.05 43.07 10.18
N GLU A 2 -31.92 43.26 9.49
CA GLU A 2 -31.45 44.57 8.95
C GLU A 2 -30.57 45.22 10.04
N ASP A 3 -29.27 45.48 9.84
CA ASP A 3 -28.64 46.16 8.70
C ASP A 3 -27.23 45.62 8.38
N LEU A 4 -26.99 45.36 7.10
CA LEU A 4 -25.72 45.52 6.40
C LEU A 4 -25.58 47.02 6.09
N GLU A 5 -24.36 47.59 6.12
CA GLU A 5 -23.81 48.51 5.09
C GLU A 5 -22.42 49.04 5.56
N GLN A 6 -21.36 48.78 4.77
CA GLN A 6 -20.54 49.75 4.00
C GLN A 6 -19.41 50.42 4.84
N THR A 7 -18.20 50.76 4.38
CA THR A 7 -17.53 50.95 3.07
C THR A 7 -16.02 51.18 3.37
N THR A 8 -15.08 50.47 2.73
CA THR A 8 -14.16 50.88 1.63
C THR A 8 -13.09 51.93 1.91
N ASP A 9 -11.92 51.62 1.33
CA ASP A 9 -10.86 52.50 0.79
C ASP A 9 -9.86 53.17 1.72
N ASN A 10 -8.58 52.75 1.59
CA ASN A 10 -7.50 53.71 1.49
C ASN A 10 -6.41 53.19 0.54
N THR A 11 -6.47 53.68 -0.70
CA THR A 11 -5.43 53.64 -1.73
C THR A 11 -4.64 54.95 -1.65
N GLU A 12 -3.31 54.89 -1.49
CA GLU A 12 -2.43 56.00 -1.89
C GLU A 12 -1.26 55.45 -2.72
N GLN A 13 -1.34 55.75 -4.02
CA GLN A 13 -0.25 55.73 -5.00
C GLN A 13 0.63 56.99 -4.85
N THR A 14 1.69 57.05 -5.69
CA THR A 14 2.38 58.26 -6.20
C THR A 14 3.72 58.50 -5.45
N THR A 15 4.91 58.61 -6.05
CA THR A 15 5.30 59.19 -7.36
C THR A 15 6.76 58.83 -7.70
N THR A 16 7.02 58.59 -8.98
CA THR A 16 8.31 58.75 -9.67
C THR A 16 8.68 60.24 -9.81
N PRO A 17 9.95 60.59 -10.01
CA PRO A 17 10.25 61.58 -11.07
C PRO A 17 11.34 61.12 -12.06
N ALA A 18 11.08 61.51 -13.30
CA ALA A 18 11.87 61.44 -14.52
C ALA A 18 13.16 62.29 -14.42
N GLU A 19 14.28 61.86 -15.00
CA GLU A 19 14.79 62.21 -16.35
C GLU A 19 15.41 63.61 -16.43
N THR A 20 16.66 63.71 -16.90
CA THR A 20 17.22 64.78 -17.75
C THR A 20 18.67 64.42 -18.16
N GLU A 21 18.82 64.13 -19.46
CA GLU A 21 19.82 64.63 -20.44
C GLU A 21 21.33 64.51 -20.15
N GLN A 22 22.26 64.44 -21.11
CA GLN A 22 22.36 64.21 -22.55
C GLN A 22 23.85 64.51 -22.84
N SER A 23 24.53 63.72 -23.67
CA SER A 23 25.76 64.16 -24.34
C SER A 23 25.97 63.32 -25.59
N GLU A 24 25.73 63.97 -26.72
CA GLU A 24 26.11 63.60 -28.09
C GLU A 24 27.61 63.29 -28.20
N GLN A 25 28.03 62.41 -29.13
CA GLN A 25 28.27 62.80 -30.53
C GLN A 25 28.99 61.69 -31.34
N SER A 26 28.46 61.42 -32.55
CA SER A 26 29.14 60.95 -33.79
C SER A 26 29.87 59.58 -33.76
N GLN A 27 29.93 58.75 -34.81
CA GLN A 27 29.72 58.83 -36.26
C GLN A 27 29.60 57.35 -36.70
N GLY A 28 28.62 56.95 -37.52
CA GLY A 28 28.84 56.74 -38.96
C GLY A 28 29.67 55.48 -39.29
N GLY A 29 29.06 54.51 -39.99
CA GLY A 29 29.75 53.35 -40.59
C GLY A 29 29.03 52.05 -40.23
N ASP A 30 28.03 51.66 -41.02
CA ASP A 30 28.20 50.74 -42.15
C ASP A 30 28.16 49.28 -41.70
N GLY A 31 27.37 48.50 -42.43
CA GLY A 31 27.04 47.12 -42.09
C GLY A 31 28.30 46.28 -41.92
N SER A 32 28.45 45.68 -40.76
CA SER A 32 29.23 44.46 -40.62
C SER A 32 28.38 43.49 -39.84
N GLU A 33 27.58 42.75 -40.60
CA GLU A 33 27.25 41.38 -40.27
C GLU A 33 28.59 40.65 -40.09
N VAL A 34 29.07 40.63 -38.86
CA VAL A 34 30.25 39.84 -38.49
C VAL A 34 29.77 38.39 -38.53
N GLU A 35 29.92 37.76 -39.69
CA GLU A 35 29.92 36.31 -39.82
C GLU A 35 31.01 35.78 -38.86
N LEU A 36 30.59 35.39 -37.66
CA LEU A 36 31.46 34.64 -36.76
C LEU A 36 31.93 33.40 -37.52
N THR A 37 33.24 33.22 -37.60
CA THR A 37 33.81 31.99 -38.12
C THR A 37 33.31 30.81 -37.30
N GLU A 38 33.11 29.65 -37.94
CA GLU A 38 32.55 28.42 -37.36
C GLU A 38 33.22 28.02 -36.02
N GLU A 39 34.51 28.35 -35.86
CA GLU A 39 35.31 28.16 -34.64
C GLU A 39 34.89 29.07 -33.47
N GLN A 40 34.54 30.34 -33.73
CA GLN A 40 34.06 31.28 -32.70
C GLN A 40 32.61 30.99 -32.27
N GLN A 41 31.77 30.49 -33.18
CA GLN A 41 30.42 30.01 -32.83
C GLN A 41 30.49 28.73 -31.98
N ALA A 42 31.41 27.83 -32.27
CA ALA A 42 31.63 26.62 -31.48
C ALA A 42 32.13 26.94 -30.06
N GLU A 43 33.06 27.89 -29.89
CA GLU A 43 33.56 28.29 -28.57
C GLU A 43 32.51 29.06 -27.75
N ALA A 44 31.69 29.89 -28.39
CA ALA A 44 30.56 30.57 -27.75
C ALA A 44 29.46 29.57 -27.32
N ALA A 45 29.19 28.54 -28.11
CA ALA A 45 28.26 27.47 -27.75
C ALA A 45 28.76 26.63 -26.56
N GLN A 46 30.05 26.32 -26.50
CA GLN A 46 30.65 25.61 -25.35
C GLN A 46 30.60 26.42 -24.06
N LYS A 47 30.92 27.71 -24.10
CA LYS A 47 30.77 28.60 -22.92
C LYS A 47 29.32 28.72 -22.47
N ALA A 48 28.36 28.79 -23.39
CA ALA A 48 26.94 28.83 -23.06
C ALA A 48 26.42 27.50 -22.46
N GLU A 49 26.97 26.36 -22.88
CA GLU A 49 26.69 25.02 -22.31
C GLU A 49 27.23 24.92 -20.88
N GLU A 50 28.46 25.38 -20.65
CA GLU A 50 29.13 25.37 -19.34
C GLU A 50 28.42 26.30 -18.32
N GLU A 51 28.01 27.49 -18.75
CA GLU A 51 27.23 28.42 -17.93
C GLU A 51 25.85 27.84 -17.56
N LYS A 52 25.17 27.18 -18.50
CA LYS A 52 23.92 26.46 -18.23
C LYS A 52 24.13 25.29 -17.27
N ALA A 53 25.24 24.56 -17.37
CA ALA A 53 25.57 23.47 -16.45
C ALA A 53 25.82 24.00 -15.03
N ALA A 54 26.57 25.10 -14.89
CA ALA A 54 26.80 25.78 -13.61
C ALA A 54 25.49 26.32 -13.00
N GLN A 55 24.61 26.88 -13.83
CA GLN A 55 23.29 27.37 -13.38
C GLN A 55 22.41 26.21 -12.86
N ARG A 56 22.42 25.06 -13.54
CA ARG A 56 21.71 23.84 -13.09
C ARG A 56 22.26 23.31 -11.77
N GLN A 57 23.58 23.25 -11.61
CA GLN A 57 24.21 22.84 -10.34
C GLN A 57 23.84 23.78 -9.20
N SER A 58 23.92 25.10 -9.41
CA SER A 58 23.53 26.08 -8.38
C SER A 58 22.05 25.97 -7.98
N ALA A 59 21.16 25.62 -8.91
CA ALA A 59 19.75 25.40 -8.62
C ALA A 59 19.53 24.12 -7.80
N ILE A 60 20.30 23.07 -8.08
CA ILE A 60 20.30 21.83 -7.30
C ILE A 60 20.85 22.09 -5.90
N ASP A 61 21.96 22.80 -5.76
CA ASP A 61 22.58 23.12 -4.47
C ASP A 61 21.65 23.97 -3.61
N ARG A 62 20.95 24.96 -4.19
CA ARG A 62 19.92 25.74 -3.49
C ARG A 62 18.77 24.86 -3.02
N ARG A 63 18.34 23.89 -3.84
CA ARG A 63 17.28 22.95 -3.47
C ARG A 63 17.74 22.03 -2.34
N ILE A 64 18.96 21.51 -2.40
CA ILE A 64 19.53 20.66 -1.35
C ILE A 64 19.68 21.47 -0.07
N ALA A 65 20.24 22.68 -0.12
CA ALA A 65 20.37 23.55 1.05
C ALA A 65 19.01 23.85 1.70
N LYS A 66 17.98 24.13 0.89
CA LYS A 66 16.61 24.33 1.37
C LYS A 66 16.05 23.07 2.03
N LEU A 67 16.17 21.92 1.39
CA LEU A 67 15.68 20.64 1.92
C LEU A 67 16.42 20.24 3.21
N THR A 68 17.73 20.47 3.28
CA THR A 68 18.54 20.24 4.47
C THR A 68 18.11 21.16 5.61
N TRP A 69 17.85 22.44 5.33
CA TRP A 69 17.32 23.38 6.32
C TRP A 69 15.93 22.96 6.82
N GLU A 70 15.00 22.62 5.92
CA GLU A 70 13.66 22.16 6.29
C GLU A 70 13.71 20.87 7.13
N LYS A 71 14.55 19.90 6.74
CA LYS A 71 14.77 18.68 7.50
C LYS A 71 15.31 18.97 8.90
N ASN A 72 16.34 19.81 9.01
CA ASN A 72 16.94 20.13 10.31
C ASN A 72 15.99 20.92 11.21
N ASP A 73 15.19 21.84 10.65
CA ASP A 73 14.16 22.56 11.42
C ASP A 73 13.05 21.62 11.89
N ALA A 74 12.62 20.68 11.05
CA ALA A 74 11.66 19.65 11.43
C ALA A 74 12.20 18.75 12.56
N ILE A 75 13.46 18.32 12.47
CA ILE A 75 14.12 17.55 13.52
C ILE A 75 14.18 18.34 14.83
N ARG A 76 14.58 19.62 14.77
CA ARG A 76 14.64 20.47 15.96
C ARG A 76 13.26 20.63 16.62
N LYS A 77 12.22 20.86 15.82
CA LYS A 77 10.84 20.95 16.31
C LYS A 77 10.36 19.63 16.92
N ALA A 78 10.67 18.50 16.28
CA ALA A 78 10.34 17.17 16.80
C ALA A 78 11.02 16.93 18.16
N GLN A 79 12.32 17.26 18.27
CA GLN A 79 13.06 17.15 19.53
C GLN A 79 12.50 18.06 20.63
N GLU A 80 12.13 19.30 20.30
CA GLU A 80 11.54 20.22 21.27
C GLU A 80 10.18 19.71 21.75
N LEU A 81 9.34 19.21 20.84
CA LEU A 81 8.06 18.60 21.20
C LEU A 81 8.27 17.36 22.07
N GLU A 82 9.17 16.48 21.68
CA GLU A 82 9.52 15.27 22.44
C GLU A 82 10.01 15.63 23.85
N GLN A 83 10.89 16.63 23.99
CA GLN A 83 11.31 17.14 25.29
C GLN A 83 10.17 17.73 26.10
N LYS A 84 9.28 18.52 25.49
CA LYS A 84 8.10 19.07 26.17
C LYS A 84 7.18 17.95 26.67
N TYR A 85 6.89 16.95 25.84
CA TYR A 85 6.08 15.81 26.23
C TYR A 85 6.76 14.94 27.30
N ALA A 86 8.07 14.71 27.20
CA ALA A 86 8.83 13.98 28.23
C ALA A 86 8.81 14.73 29.57
N SER A 87 9.04 16.04 29.55
CA SER A 87 8.98 16.90 30.74
C SER A 87 7.59 16.88 31.37
N GLN A 88 6.54 17.01 30.54
CA GLN A 88 5.15 17.02 30.98
C GLN A 88 4.73 15.66 31.56
N ALA A 89 5.10 14.56 30.90
CA ALA A 89 4.86 13.20 31.39
C ALA A 89 5.56 12.95 32.74
N GLN A 90 6.79 13.45 32.90
CA GLN A 90 7.56 13.30 34.14
C GLN A 90 7.01 14.16 35.28
N SER A 91 6.39 15.30 34.99
CA SER A 91 5.66 16.10 35.99
C SER A 91 4.28 15.52 36.33
N ALA A 92 3.58 14.91 35.38
CA ALA A 92 2.25 14.32 35.61
C ALA A 92 2.32 12.98 36.37
N SER A 93 3.46 12.27 36.31
CA SER A 93 3.65 10.99 36.97
C SER A 93 4.23 11.08 38.39
N LYS A 94 4.64 12.27 38.85
CA LYS A 94 5.19 12.42 40.21
C LYS A 94 4.06 12.53 41.23
N GLU A 95 4.14 11.68 42.24
CA GLU A 95 3.24 11.74 43.39
C GLU A 95 3.43 13.10 44.13
N PRO A 96 2.35 13.86 44.37
CA PRO A 96 2.42 15.14 45.08
C PRO A 96 3.19 15.00 46.40
N GLN A 97 4.17 15.88 46.66
CA GLN A 97 4.93 15.86 47.91
C GLN A 97 4.50 16.99 48.84
N LEU A 98 4.44 16.74 50.16
CA LEU A 98 3.93 17.72 51.14
C LEU A 98 4.70 19.05 51.13
N HIS A 99 6.00 19.02 50.81
CA HIS A 99 6.85 20.21 50.76
C HIS A 99 6.63 21.09 49.50
N GLU A 100 5.81 20.65 48.55
CA GLU A 100 5.47 21.40 47.32
C GLU A 100 4.21 22.27 47.49
N TYR A 101 3.56 22.21 48.66
CA TYR A 101 2.30 22.90 48.95
C TYR A 101 2.42 23.77 50.19
N ASP A 102 1.75 24.93 50.16
CA ASP A 102 1.74 25.90 51.24
C ASP A 102 0.78 25.53 52.39
N SER A 103 -0.19 24.63 52.13
CA SER A 103 -1.20 24.17 53.09
C SER A 103 -1.40 22.65 53.05
N ILE A 104 -1.70 22.06 54.21
CA ILE A 104 -2.06 20.64 54.34
C ILE A 104 -3.33 20.32 53.55
N GLU A 105 -4.28 21.26 53.49
CA GLU A 105 -5.54 21.10 52.75
C GLU A 105 -5.29 21.01 51.24
N ASP A 106 -4.38 21.83 50.70
CA ASP A 106 -4.01 21.81 49.29
C ASP A 106 -3.29 20.52 48.90
N TYR A 107 -2.39 20.05 49.76
CA TYR A 107 -1.73 18.75 49.60
C TYR A 107 -2.73 17.58 49.61
N ALA A 108 -3.69 17.57 50.56
CA ALA A 108 -4.70 16.53 50.63
C ALA A 108 -5.59 16.49 49.37
N ASN A 109 -5.94 17.66 48.83
CA ASN A 109 -6.66 17.79 47.57
C ASN A 109 -5.84 17.28 46.38
N ALA A 110 -4.55 17.62 46.32
CA ALA A 110 -3.65 17.19 45.26
C ALA A 110 -3.43 15.67 45.25
N ILE A 111 -3.19 15.07 46.42
CA ILE A 111 -3.05 13.61 46.56
C ILE A 111 -4.35 12.89 46.19
N SER A 112 -5.50 13.40 46.63
CA SER A 112 -6.80 12.81 46.29
C SER A 112 -7.04 12.76 44.77
N LYS A 113 -6.74 13.87 44.07
CA LYS A 113 -6.80 13.92 42.60
C LYS A 113 -5.80 12.95 41.95
N PHE A 114 -4.56 12.95 42.41
CA PHE A 114 -3.52 12.04 41.90
C PHE A 114 -3.91 10.56 42.05
N GLN A 115 -4.42 10.15 43.21
CA GLN A 115 -4.90 8.78 43.43
C GLN A 115 -6.09 8.44 42.53
N ALA A 116 -7.03 9.37 42.33
CA ALA A 116 -8.16 9.18 41.44
C ALA A 116 -7.77 9.10 39.96
N ASP A 117 -6.76 9.87 39.53
CA ASP A 117 -6.20 9.81 38.18
C ASP A 117 -5.41 8.52 37.97
N LYS A 118 -4.58 8.13 38.94
CA LYS A 118 -3.83 6.86 38.93
C LYS A 118 -4.76 5.66 38.84
N ALA A 119 -5.81 5.62 39.67
CA ALA A 119 -6.81 4.54 39.62
C ALA A 119 -7.53 4.48 38.27
N ARG A 120 -7.86 5.64 37.66
CA ARG A 120 -8.45 5.70 36.31
C ARG A 120 -7.47 5.20 35.24
N GLN A 121 -6.21 5.58 35.32
CA GLN A 121 -5.18 5.13 34.39
C GLN A 121 -4.94 3.62 34.50
N GLU A 122 -4.84 3.09 35.72
CA GLU A 122 -4.71 1.66 35.98
C GLU A 122 -5.92 0.90 35.42
N TYR A 123 -7.14 1.34 35.72
CA TYR A 123 -8.36 0.73 35.19
C TYR A 123 -8.42 0.77 33.66
N ALA A 124 -8.10 1.92 33.05
CA ALA A 124 -8.06 2.05 31.59
C ALA A 124 -7.01 1.12 30.97
N SER A 125 -5.82 1.03 31.56
CA SER A 125 -4.75 0.15 31.08
C SER A 125 -5.12 -1.33 31.19
N GLN A 126 -5.73 -1.76 32.31
CA GLN A 126 -6.19 -3.13 32.48
C GLN A 126 -7.31 -3.46 31.50
N HIS A 127 -8.26 -2.55 31.30
CA HIS A 127 -9.34 -2.74 30.34
C HIS A 127 -8.82 -2.80 28.88
N GLU A 128 -7.83 -1.96 28.54
CA GLU A 128 -7.16 -2.01 27.23
C GLU A 128 -6.44 -3.35 27.01
N GLN A 129 -5.68 -3.81 28.00
CA GLN A 129 -5.02 -5.12 27.97
C GLN A 129 -6.03 -6.26 27.80
N GLN A 130 -7.10 -6.28 28.61
CA GLN A 130 -8.16 -7.28 28.50
C GLN A 130 -8.84 -7.28 27.14
N ARG A 131 -9.11 -6.10 26.56
CA ARG A 131 -9.64 -5.99 25.20
C ARG A 131 -8.67 -6.53 24.17
N ASN A 132 -7.39 -6.17 24.27
CA ASN A 132 -6.37 -6.63 23.32
C ASN A 132 -6.21 -8.15 23.39
N ASP A 133 -6.17 -8.72 24.60
CA ASP A 133 -6.08 -10.16 24.82
C ASP A 133 -7.31 -10.89 24.26
N GLN A 134 -8.51 -10.34 24.49
CA GLN A 134 -9.74 -10.91 23.93
C GLN A 134 -9.77 -10.85 22.39
N LEU A 135 -9.26 -9.77 21.79
CA LEU A 135 -9.12 -9.67 20.34
C LEU A 135 -8.11 -10.68 19.79
N HIS A 136 -6.95 -10.83 20.43
CA HIS A 136 -5.95 -11.82 20.03
C HIS A 136 -6.49 -13.25 20.14
N GLN A 137 -7.18 -13.58 21.23
CA GLN A 137 -7.83 -14.89 21.39
C GLN A 137 -8.89 -15.14 20.31
N ALA A 138 -9.72 -14.14 20.01
CA ALA A 138 -10.74 -14.27 18.97
C ALA A 138 -10.12 -14.45 17.57
N GLN A 139 -9.00 -13.76 17.27
CA GLN A 139 -8.28 -13.95 16.01
C GLN A 139 -7.63 -15.33 15.93
N ALA A 140 -6.98 -15.79 17.00
CA ALA A 140 -6.38 -17.12 17.07
C ALA A 140 -7.43 -18.23 16.87
N TYR A 141 -8.60 -18.11 17.51
CA TYR A 141 -9.70 -19.07 17.33
C TYR A 141 -10.22 -19.09 15.89
N LYS A 142 -10.38 -17.91 15.26
CA LYS A 142 -10.78 -17.85 13.84
C LYS A 142 -9.76 -18.51 12.93
N LEU A 143 -8.47 -18.30 13.19
CA LEU A 143 -7.40 -18.94 12.44
C LEU A 143 -7.46 -20.46 12.58
N GLU A 144 -7.60 -20.99 13.81
CA GLU A 144 -7.70 -22.42 14.07
C GLU A 144 -8.88 -23.06 13.30
N VAL A 145 -10.04 -22.41 13.29
CA VAL A 145 -11.21 -22.86 12.51
C VAL A 145 -10.90 -22.86 11.01
N ALA A 146 -10.32 -21.78 10.49
CA ALA A 146 -9.96 -21.67 9.07
C ALA A 146 -8.91 -22.72 8.66
N GLU A 147 -7.93 -23.02 9.51
CA GLU A 147 -6.93 -24.07 9.29
C GLU A 147 -7.57 -25.46 9.28
N ALA A 148 -8.49 -25.72 10.20
CA ALA A 148 -9.24 -26.98 10.25
C ALA A 148 -10.12 -27.19 9.01
N GLU A 149 -10.69 -26.13 8.44
CA GLU A 149 -11.42 -26.20 7.17
C GLU A 149 -10.49 -26.38 5.97
N PHE A 150 -9.38 -25.63 5.92
CA PHE A 150 -8.43 -25.69 4.81
C PHE A 150 -7.71 -27.04 4.73
N SER A 151 -7.31 -27.61 5.87
CA SER A 151 -6.64 -28.91 5.97
C SER A 151 -7.52 -30.08 5.53
N LYS A 152 -8.86 -29.98 5.63
CA LYS A 152 -9.77 -30.99 5.07
C LYS A 152 -9.70 -31.04 3.54
N ALA A 153 -9.49 -29.89 2.90
CA ALA A 153 -9.33 -29.79 1.45
C ALA A 153 -7.89 -30.08 1.00
N HIS A 154 -6.89 -29.83 1.86
CA HIS A 154 -5.47 -29.98 1.57
C HIS A 154 -4.81 -30.90 2.61
N PRO A 155 -4.75 -32.23 2.36
CA PRO A 155 -4.23 -33.19 3.33
C PRO A 155 -2.72 -33.04 3.60
N ASP A 156 -1.99 -32.39 2.70
CA ASP A 156 -0.57 -32.07 2.81
C ASP A 156 -0.31 -30.76 3.58
N TYR A 157 -1.34 -29.99 3.91
CA TYR A 157 -1.24 -28.69 4.59
C TYR A 157 -0.33 -28.72 5.81
N GLN A 158 -0.57 -29.65 6.73
CA GLN A 158 0.19 -29.77 7.98
C GLN A 158 1.68 -30.06 7.75
N ARG A 159 2.00 -30.82 6.69
CA ARG A 159 3.40 -31.09 6.31
C ARG A 159 4.05 -29.84 5.73
N VAL A 160 3.34 -29.13 4.86
CA VAL A 160 3.81 -27.92 4.17
C VAL A 160 4.07 -26.79 5.18
N VAL A 161 3.10 -26.49 6.03
CA VAL A 161 3.23 -25.47 7.08
C VAL A 161 4.23 -25.90 8.16
N GLY A 162 4.26 -27.18 8.54
CA GLY A 162 5.27 -27.69 9.47
C GLY A 162 6.70 -27.54 8.95
N SER A 163 6.91 -27.73 7.64
CA SER A 163 8.21 -27.47 7.00
C SER A 163 8.56 -25.98 7.02
N LEU A 164 7.59 -25.10 6.76
CA LEU A 164 7.77 -23.66 6.81
C LEU A 164 8.24 -23.20 8.20
N VAL A 165 7.58 -23.67 9.25
CA VAL A 165 7.94 -23.38 10.65
C VAL A 165 9.33 -23.92 11.00
N HIS A 166 9.70 -25.08 10.46
CA HIS A 166 11.03 -25.64 10.67
C HIS A 166 12.12 -24.79 10.01
N ILE A 167 11.89 -24.32 8.78
CA ILE A 167 12.83 -23.46 8.05
C ILE A 167 13.00 -22.11 8.77
N SER A 168 11.94 -21.58 9.39
CA SER A 168 12.01 -20.33 10.15
C SER A 168 12.67 -20.46 11.54
N GLY A 169 13.19 -21.64 11.92
CA GLY A 169 13.86 -21.86 13.20
C GLY A 169 12.93 -22.29 14.33
N GLY A 170 11.75 -22.80 14.01
CA GLY A 170 10.77 -23.35 14.97
C GLY A 170 9.58 -22.43 15.23
N GLU A 171 9.70 -21.14 14.97
CA GLU A 171 8.62 -20.15 15.05
C GLU A 171 8.76 -19.12 13.92
N LEU A 172 7.65 -18.51 13.51
CA LEU A 172 7.71 -17.38 12.58
C LEU A 172 8.15 -16.11 13.33
N PRO A 173 8.90 -15.20 12.70
CA PRO A 173 9.20 -13.90 13.29
C PRO A 173 7.94 -13.18 13.77
N GLU A 174 8.02 -12.48 14.91
CA GLU A 174 6.87 -11.86 15.59
C GLU A 174 6.02 -10.97 14.67
N GLN A 175 6.68 -10.19 13.82
CA GLN A 175 5.99 -9.28 12.88
C GLN A 175 5.24 -10.06 11.80
N LEU A 176 5.80 -11.17 11.34
CA LEU A 176 5.19 -12.04 10.34
C LEU A 176 4.03 -12.84 10.95
N SER A 177 4.20 -13.38 12.16
CA SER A 177 3.13 -14.11 12.85
C SER A 177 1.93 -13.20 13.14
N ARG A 178 2.17 -11.95 13.56
CA ARG A 178 1.12 -10.93 13.72
C ARG A 178 0.42 -10.63 12.39
N ALA A 179 1.17 -10.47 11.31
CA ALA A 179 0.59 -10.26 9.99
C ALA A 179 -0.32 -11.41 9.55
N VAL A 180 0.11 -12.65 9.79
CA VAL A 180 -0.68 -13.86 9.52
C VAL A 180 -1.98 -13.87 10.32
N LEU A 181 -1.97 -13.46 11.59
CA LEU A 181 -3.20 -13.32 12.38
C LEU A 181 -4.14 -12.24 11.80
N GLU A 182 -3.60 -11.13 11.29
CA GLU A 182 -4.38 -10.07 10.64
C GLU A 182 -4.98 -10.49 9.29
N LEU A 183 -4.42 -11.51 8.63
CA LEU A 183 -4.97 -12.06 7.38
C LEU A 183 -6.32 -12.76 7.58
N GLY A 184 -6.61 -13.25 8.79
CA GLY A 184 -7.83 -13.98 9.14
C GLY A 184 -8.01 -15.25 8.30
N ASP A 185 -9.19 -15.45 7.73
CA ASP A 185 -9.57 -16.66 6.98
C ASP A 185 -8.68 -16.97 5.77
N ALA A 186 -7.94 -15.98 5.24
CA ALA A 186 -7.02 -16.17 4.12
C ALA A 186 -5.65 -16.71 4.55
N ALA A 187 -5.34 -16.68 5.85
CA ALA A 187 -4.03 -17.06 6.37
C ALA A 187 -3.62 -18.50 6.03
N PRO A 188 -4.48 -19.54 6.17
CA PRO A 188 -4.08 -20.91 5.84
C PRO A 188 -3.69 -21.07 4.36
N ALA A 189 -4.43 -20.44 3.45
CA ALA A 189 -4.13 -20.49 2.03
C ALA A 189 -2.80 -19.79 1.69
N VAL A 190 -2.53 -18.66 2.34
CA VAL A 190 -1.28 -17.90 2.15
C VAL A 190 -0.09 -18.65 2.74
N LEU A 191 -0.22 -19.22 3.94
CA LEU A 191 0.82 -20.06 4.57
C LEU A 191 1.11 -21.30 3.74
N TYR A 192 0.08 -21.93 3.18
CA TYR A 192 0.23 -23.07 2.29
C TYR A 192 0.99 -22.71 1.03
N GLU A 193 0.67 -21.59 0.38
CA GLU A 193 1.39 -21.14 -0.82
C GLU A 193 2.85 -20.84 -0.52
N LEU A 194 3.10 -20.11 0.59
CA LEU A 194 4.46 -19.80 1.03
C LEU A 194 5.25 -21.07 1.38
N GLY A 195 4.60 -22.09 1.93
CA GLY A 195 5.24 -23.35 2.30
C GLY A 195 5.55 -24.30 1.15
N LYS A 196 4.99 -24.09 -0.05
CA LYS A 196 5.22 -24.97 -1.21
C LYS A 196 6.66 -24.93 -1.69
N ASP A 197 7.24 -23.73 -1.70
CA ASP A 197 8.59 -23.50 -2.19
C ASP A 197 9.49 -23.03 -1.04
N PRO A 198 10.48 -23.85 -0.62
CA PRO A 198 11.35 -23.51 0.52
C PRO A 198 12.24 -22.30 0.25
N VAL A 199 12.51 -22.00 -1.03
CA VAL A 199 13.30 -20.83 -1.44
C VAL A 199 12.57 -19.53 -1.11
N ASP A 200 11.25 -19.49 -1.35
CA ASP A 200 10.42 -18.31 -1.11
C ASP A 200 10.37 -17.94 0.37
N ILE A 201 10.41 -18.95 1.27
CA ILE A 201 10.47 -18.73 2.72
C ILE A 201 11.81 -18.11 3.12
N VAL A 202 12.93 -18.66 2.63
CA VAL A 202 14.26 -18.14 2.98
C VAL A 202 14.40 -16.71 2.48
N GLU A 203 13.96 -16.43 1.26
CA GLU A 203 13.95 -15.07 0.70
C GLU A 203 13.07 -14.14 1.53
N LEU A 204 11.87 -14.59 1.92
CA LEU A 204 10.98 -13.81 2.78
C LEU A 204 11.63 -13.49 4.13
N LEU A 205 12.30 -14.45 4.76
CA LEU A 205 12.94 -14.25 6.06
C LEU A 205 14.14 -13.29 5.98
N ASP A 206 14.84 -13.25 4.84
CA ASP A 206 15.95 -12.32 4.58
C ASP A 206 15.47 -10.89 4.24
N MET A 207 14.21 -10.72 3.84
CA MET A 207 13.64 -9.41 3.54
C MET A 207 13.43 -8.54 4.79
N THR A 208 13.33 -7.23 4.61
CA THR A 208 12.95 -6.30 5.69
C THR A 208 11.50 -6.53 6.13
N PRO A 209 11.10 -6.24 7.38
CA PRO A 209 9.74 -6.49 7.87
C PRO A 209 8.64 -5.86 6.98
N THR A 210 8.88 -4.66 6.44
CA THR A 210 7.93 -4.02 5.54
C THR A 210 7.78 -4.77 4.21
N GLN A 211 8.89 -5.26 3.65
CA GLN A 211 8.88 -6.07 2.43
C GLN A 211 8.17 -7.41 2.65
N GLN A 212 8.36 -8.03 3.83
CA GLN A 212 7.66 -9.25 4.19
C GLN A 212 6.13 -9.07 4.17
N LEU A 213 5.64 -7.97 4.76
CA LEU A 213 4.22 -7.63 4.73
C LEU A 213 3.70 -7.39 3.31
N MET A 214 4.47 -6.68 2.48
CA MET A 214 4.12 -6.46 1.07
C MET A 214 4.02 -7.78 0.31
N LYS A 215 4.98 -8.70 0.50
CA LYS A 215 4.99 -10.00 -0.15
C LYS A 215 3.82 -10.86 0.30
N LEU A 216 3.50 -10.88 1.59
CA LEU A 216 2.33 -11.56 2.14
C LEU A 216 1.02 -11.01 1.54
N GLY A 217 0.94 -9.68 1.38
CA GLY A 217 -0.17 -9.00 0.71
C GLY A 217 -0.29 -9.36 -0.78
N GLU A 218 0.84 -9.47 -1.49
CA GLU A 218 0.90 -9.91 -2.89
C GLU A 218 0.36 -11.34 -3.01
N ILE A 219 0.86 -12.29 -2.21
CA ILE A 219 0.39 -13.69 -2.21
C ILE A 219 -1.12 -13.76 -1.90
N ARG A 220 -1.59 -12.97 -0.93
CA ARG A 220 -3.03 -12.89 -0.63
C ARG A 220 -3.82 -12.36 -1.83
N ALA A 221 -3.31 -11.34 -2.52
CA ALA A 221 -3.97 -10.76 -3.68
C ALA A 221 -3.98 -11.73 -4.87
N THR A 222 -2.90 -12.46 -5.13
CA THR A 222 -2.84 -13.47 -6.19
C THR A 222 -3.77 -14.63 -5.91
N LEU A 223 -3.91 -15.08 -4.65
CA LEU A 223 -4.89 -16.10 -4.26
C LEU A 223 -6.34 -15.63 -4.45
N LYS A 224 -6.64 -14.35 -4.17
CA LYS A 224 -7.97 -13.77 -4.41
C LYS A 224 -8.28 -13.54 -5.89
N ASN A 225 -7.29 -13.11 -6.66
CA ASN A 225 -7.44 -12.74 -8.07
C ASN A 225 -7.12 -13.88 -9.03
N SER A 226 -6.67 -15.04 -8.53
CA SER A 226 -6.45 -16.24 -9.33
C SER A 226 -7.74 -16.55 -10.08
N PRO A 227 -7.76 -16.40 -11.41
CA PRO A 227 -8.98 -16.63 -12.16
C PRO A 227 -9.33 -18.10 -11.99
N LYS A 228 -10.51 -18.38 -11.42
CA LYS A 228 -11.16 -19.69 -11.58
C LYS A 228 -11.10 -19.97 -13.07
N THR A 229 -10.27 -20.95 -13.46
CA THR A 229 -10.06 -21.35 -14.85
C THR A 229 -11.40 -21.26 -15.57
N PRO A 230 -11.53 -20.47 -16.66
CA PRO A 230 -12.81 -20.29 -17.31
C PRO A 230 -13.37 -21.67 -17.57
N LYS A 231 -14.54 -21.93 -16.99
CA LYS A 231 -15.29 -23.17 -17.17
C LYS A 231 -15.28 -23.40 -18.66
N ILE A 232 -14.66 -24.51 -19.11
CA ILE A 232 -14.55 -24.89 -20.52
C ILE A 232 -15.90 -24.52 -21.17
N PRO A 233 -15.92 -23.66 -22.21
CA PRO A 233 -17.19 -23.21 -22.75
C PRO A 233 -18.00 -24.47 -23.08
N ASN A 234 -19.23 -24.55 -22.54
CA ASN A 234 -20.21 -25.56 -22.90
C ASN A 234 -20.56 -25.33 -24.37
N ALA A 235 -19.65 -25.72 -25.27
CA ALA A 235 -19.95 -25.86 -26.67
C ALA A 235 -21.10 -26.87 -26.77
N PRO A 236 -22.19 -26.56 -27.48
CA PRO A 236 -23.24 -27.54 -27.70
C PRO A 236 -22.60 -28.78 -28.34
N ALA A 237 -23.02 -29.96 -27.86
CA ALA A 237 -22.50 -31.22 -28.40
C ALA A 237 -22.62 -31.21 -29.94
N PRO A 238 -21.61 -31.75 -30.66
CA PRO A 238 -21.66 -31.84 -32.11
C PRO A 238 -22.98 -32.46 -32.56
N VAL A 239 -23.66 -31.81 -33.53
CA VAL A 239 -24.90 -32.33 -34.09
C VAL A 239 -24.65 -33.74 -34.61
N THR A 240 -25.40 -34.72 -34.09
CA THR A 240 -25.31 -36.09 -34.58
C THR A 240 -25.78 -36.11 -36.02
N PRO A 241 -25.02 -36.73 -36.96
CA PRO A 241 -25.44 -36.79 -38.34
C PRO A 241 -26.78 -37.57 -38.41
N PRO A 242 -27.73 -37.14 -39.25
CA PRO A 242 -28.98 -37.86 -39.40
C PRO A 242 -28.66 -39.28 -39.85
N LYS A 243 -29.04 -40.27 -39.03
CA LYS A 243 -29.08 -41.67 -39.47
C LYS A 243 -30.08 -41.72 -40.62
N GLY A 244 -29.57 -41.80 -41.84
CA GLY A 244 -30.37 -42.07 -43.02
C GLY A 244 -31.17 -43.34 -42.79
N GLY A 245 -32.48 -43.19 -42.61
CA GLY A 245 -33.42 -44.29 -42.63
C GLY A 245 -33.44 -44.85 -44.04
N ALA A 246 -32.59 -45.84 -44.31
CA ALA A 246 -32.70 -46.63 -45.51
C ALA A 246 -33.98 -47.47 -45.40
N ASN A 247 -35.10 -46.93 -45.88
CA ASN A 247 -36.20 -47.76 -46.35
C ASN A 247 -35.73 -48.49 -47.61
N SER A 248 -34.91 -49.52 -47.42
CA SER A 248 -34.68 -50.50 -48.47
C SER A 248 -36.01 -51.24 -48.66
N LYS A 249 -36.78 -50.84 -49.67
CA LYS A 249 -37.83 -51.70 -50.23
C LYS A 249 -37.16 -53.03 -50.56
N LYS A 250 -37.43 -54.06 -49.76
CA LYS A 250 -36.86 -55.39 -49.93
C LYS A 250 -37.37 -55.91 -51.27
N ASP A 251 -36.44 -56.23 -52.16
CA ASP A 251 -36.76 -56.71 -53.51
C ASP A 251 -37.57 -58.01 -53.40
N PRO A 252 -38.84 -58.04 -53.87
CA PRO A 252 -39.72 -59.19 -53.72
C PRO A 252 -39.23 -60.43 -54.49
N TYR A 253 -38.24 -60.29 -55.37
CA TYR A 253 -37.63 -61.40 -56.12
C TYR A 253 -36.38 -62.00 -55.45
N LYS A 254 -35.98 -61.47 -54.28
CA LYS A 254 -34.86 -62.00 -53.48
C LYS A 254 -35.30 -62.72 -52.20
N GLY A 255 -36.60 -62.78 -51.93
CA GLY A 255 -37.18 -63.58 -50.85
C GLY A 255 -37.41 -65.03 -51.29
N SER A 256 -37.59 -65.93 -50.33
CA SER A 256 -37.98 -67.32 -50.64
C SER A 256 -39.37 -67.36 -51.29
N ASP A 257 -39.65 -68.36 -52.12
CA ASP A 257 -40.96 -68.53 -52.80
C ASP A 257 -42.15 -68.45 -51.83
N GLU A 258 -41.96 -68.91 -50.59
CA GLU A 258 -42.98 -68.86 -49.54
C GLU A 258 -43.30 -67.42 -49.08
N GLU A 259 -42.30 -66.54 -49.01
CA GLU A 259 -42.52 -65.12 -48.70
C GLU A 259 -43.15 -64.37 -49.87
N PHE A 260 -42.81 -64.74 -51.12
CA PHE A 260 -43.42 -64.16 -52.32
C PHE A 260 -44.92 -64.47 -52.40
N LEU A 261 -45.31 -65.72 -52.16
CA LEU A 261 -46.72 -66.14 -52.17
C LEU A 261 -47.53 -65.45 -51.05
N ARG A 262 -46.93 -65.32 -49.84
CA ARG A 262 -47.54 -64.55 -48.74
C ARG A 262 -47.72 -63.07 -49.09
N SER A 263 -46.76 -62.45 -49.77
CA SER A 263 -46.87 -61.03 -50.18
C SER A 263 -48.00 -60.77 -51.19
N ARG A 264 -48.40 -61.80 -51.95
CA ARG A 264 -49.54 -61.77 -52.88
C ARG A 264 -50.85 -62.32 -52.30
N GLY A 265 -50.86 -62.73 -51.04
CA GLY A 265 -52.06 -63.21 -50.34
C GLY A 265 -52.54 -64.58 -50.81
N ILE A 266 -51.68 -65.39 -51.41
CA ILE A 266 -51.98 -66.76 -51.84
C ILE A 266 -51.39 -67.70 -50.78
N LYS A 267 -52.23 -68.51 -50.14
CA LYS A 267 -51.82 -69.56 -49.19
C LYS A 267 -51.58 -70.87 -49.90
#